data_AF-A0A9D9N3H7-F1
#
_entry.id   AF-A0A9D9N3H7-F1
#
_cell.length_a   1.000
_cell.length_b   1.000
_cell.length_c   1.000
_cell.angle_alpha   90.00
_cell.angle_beta   90.00
_cell.angle_gamma   90.00
#
_symmetry.space_group_name_H-M   'P 1'
#
loop_
_entity.id
_entity.type
_entity.pdbx_description
1 polymer ?
#
loop_
_entity_poly.entity_id
_entity_poly.type
_entity_poly.pdbx_seq_one_letter_code
_entity_poly.pdbx_strand_id
1 'polypeptide(L)'
;MKKTILSLALLTAGLTLSAQESALPTFVLENFERGEVTFTETVNVNPPTEMEATIVENPSKIGENQSDKVWKWERKEATNNWAGFYATLKNEIPSGYHRIEVKYYRTDANSQLRILCQRAPGDQKEFLPVNAPSKVNEWETLMFDLKANYVTNITVFGFQPDFSTTLAVGTVAYVDDITFVYDETIEPEPVPETLVLFDNSDEEGYYDPSWSGKATTPSTLLLAGGGSDKFPVVTSPAKEGNALKLQWKSAESGDWSIMVAAKGWTHFDLTEMSAIKFYVYAEEGLSKAALPNIHLEAHSGNPNATGKVSLTNYVANDLAAATWTEVIVPLADIWATSAEFTTKNDVKGIFFSQNATDNVEHTLYIDDITFEKNNDTAIGFVKADNKNVNYYNGLLNVSDYEGMVEVYDITGHKVFAAEMTNGAVACQLQQGVYVVRYAQGASKLIVR
;
A
#
# COMPACT_ATOMS: atom_id res chain seq x y z
N MET A 1 -37.34 -45.58 41.73
CA MET A 1 -35.99 -45.44 41.13
C MET A 1 -35.92 -44.07 40.46
N LYS A 2 -35.23 -43.13 41.09
CA LYS A 2 -35.09 -41.75 40.60
C LYS A 2 -33.96 -41.71 39.56
N LYS A 3 -34.28 -41.22 38.36
CA LYS A 3 -33.31 -40.95 37.29
C LYS A 3 -32.64 -39.61 37.60
N THR A 4 -31.33 -39.63 37.82
CA THR A 4 -30.52 -38.42 38.01
C THR A 4 -30.10 -37.89 36.65
N ILE A 5 -30.43 -36.63 36.40
CA ILE A 5 -30.11 -35.84 35.21
C ILE A 5 -28.62 -35.48 35.28
N LEU A 6 -27.86 -35.79 34.24
CA LEU A 6 -26.50 -35.27 34.04
C LEU A 6 -26.59 -34.13 33.02
N SER A 7 -26.37 -32.92 33.50
CA SER A 7 -26.32 -31.67 32.74
C SER A 7 -25.09 -31.65 31.82
N LEU A 8 -25.33 -31.51 30.51
CA LEU A 8 -24.31 -31.34 29.49
C LEU A 8 -24.01 -29.84 29.36
N ALA A 9 -22.89 -29.39 29.96
CA ALA A 9 -22.36 -28.06 29.71
C ALA A 9 -21.55 -28.10 28.40
N LEU A 10 -22.11 -27.54 27.33
CA LEU A 10 -21.36 -27.24 26.11
C LEU A 10 -20.46 -26.04 26.41
N LEU A 11 -19.16 -26.29 26.57
CA LEU A 11 -18.13 -25.26 26.58
C LEU A 11 -17.73 -25.00 25.12
N THR A 12 -18.37 -24.03 24.47
CA THR A 12 -17.92 -23.54 23.16
C THR A 12 -16.69 -22.65 23.37
N ALA A 13 -15.50 -23.24 23.32
CA ALA A 13 -14.27 -22.49 23.13
C ALA A 13 -14.28 -21.94 21.70
N GLY A 14 -14.53 -20.65 21.55
CA GLY A 14 -14.28 -19.93 20.31
C GLY A 14 -12.78 -19.93 20.06
N LEU A 15 -12.33 -20.81 19.18
CA LEU A 15 -11.02 -20.69 18.55
C LEU A 15 -11.12 -19.49 17.60
N THR A 16 -10.72 -18.32 18.07
CA THR A 16 -10.27 -17.24 17.20
C THR A 16 -9.02 -17.76 16.50
N LEU A 17 -9.17 -18.22 15.27
CA LEU A 17 -8.06 -18.46 14.37
C LEU A 17 -7.56 -17.08 13.94
N SER A 18 -6.75 -16.41 14.75
CA SER A 18 -5.89 -15.36 14.23
C SER A 18 -4.95 -16.07 13.27
N ALA A 19 -4.97 -15.68 11.99
CA ALA A 19 -3.92 -16.06 11.07
C ALA A 19 -2.63 -15.46 11.64
N GLN A 20 -1.86 -16.28 12.37
CA GLN A 20 -0.52 -15.91 12.78
C GLN A 20 0.29 -15.93 11.49
N GLU A 21 0.62 -14.75 11.00
CA GLU A 21 1.58 -14.57 9.92
C GLU A 21 2.83 -15.41 10.27
N SER A 22 3.22 -16.31 9.39
CA SER A 22 4.30 -17.24 9.69
C SER A 22 5.60 -16.44 9.85
N ALA A 23 6.15 -16.41 11.07
CA ALA A 23 7.45 -15.82 11.38
C ALA A 23 8.51 -16.25 10.36
N LEU A 24 9.27 -15.30 9.82
CA LEU A 24 10.37 -15.60 8.90
C LEU A 24 11.54 -16.20 9.70
N PRO A 25 12.22 -17.24 9.21
CA PRO A 25 13.41 -17.75 9.90
C PRO A 25 14.61 -16.82 9.65
N THR A 26 15.34 -16.47 10.71
CA THR A 26 16.70 -15.90 10.56
C THR A 26 17.56 -16.87 9.76
N PHE A 27 18.30 -16.36 8.76
CA PHE A 27 19.16 -17.19 7.92
C PHE A 27 20.48 -16.49 7.55
N VAL A 28 21.51 -17.30 7.29
CA VAL A 28 22.80 -16.84 6.78
C VAL A 28 22.76 -16.87 5.26
N LEU A 29 22.88 -15.70 4.63
CA LEU A 29 22.97 -15.55 3.18
C LEU A 29 24.28 -16.12 2.66
N GLU A 30 25.39 -15.87 3.36
CA GLU A 30 26.72 -16.35 2.98
C GLU A 30 27.68 -16.41 4.17
N ASN A 31 28.43 -17.52 4.26
CA ASN A 31 29.48 -17.75 5.26
C ASN A 31 30.83 -18.13 4.63
N PHE A 32 30.93 -18.13 3.29
CA PHE A 32 32.15 -18.31 2.51
C PHE A 32 32.91 -19.64 2.69
N GLU A 33 32.42 -20.57 3.50
CA GLU A 33 33.09 -21.85 3.80
C GLU A 33 33.24 -22.75 2.57
N ARG A 34 32.37 -22.55 1.59
CA ARG A 34 32.45 -23.22 0.29
C ARG A 34 33.59 -22.71 -0.60
N GLY A 35 34.26 -21.62 -0.21
CA GLY A 35 35.33 -21.01 -1.00
C GLY A 35 34.85 -20.23 -2.23
N GLU A 36 33.54 -19.98 -2.33
CA GLU A 36 32.89 -19.26 -3.42
C GLU A 36 31.75 -18.39 -2.87
N VAL A 37 31.34 -17.36 -3.63
CA VAL A 37 30.13 -16.58 -3.34
C VAL A 37 28.94 -17.27 -3.99
N THR A 38 27.95 -17.67 -3.21
CA THR A 38 26.86 -18.55 -3.67
C THR A 38 25.53 -17.84 -3.90
N PHE A 39 25.31 -16.68 -3.28
CA PHE A 39 24.04 -15.94 -3.37
C PHE A 39 23.80 -15.22 -4.70
N THR A 40 24.81 -15.16 -5.58
CA THR A 40 24.74 -14.51 -6.90
C THR A 40 25.48 -15.32 -7.97
N GLU A 41 25.18 -15.07 -9.23
CA GLU A 41 25.98 -15.57 -10.37
C GLU A 41 27.20 -14.67 -10.65
N THR A 42 27.10 -13.37 -10.35
CA THR A 42 28.15 -12.39 -10.65
C THR A 42 28.31 -11.38 -9.51
N VAL A 43 29.52 -11.29 -8.97
CA VAL A 43 29.94 -10.19 -8.10
C VAL A 43 30.46 -9.06 -8.99
N ASN A 44 29.77 -7.92 -9.03
CA ASN A 44 30.19 -6.77 -9.83
C ASN A 44 31.00 -5.81 -8.95
N VAL A 45 32.33 -5.97 -8.96
CA VAL A 45 33.23 -4.99 -8.35
C VAL A 45 33.09 -3.65 -9.08
N ASN A 46 32.85 -2.58 -8.31
CA ASN A 46 32.59 -1.26 -8.85
C ASN A 46 33.26 -0.16 -8.00
N PRO A 47 34.18 0.64 -8.58
CA PRO A 47 34.70 0.52 -9.94
C PRO A 47 35.61 -0.72 -10.11
N PRO A 48 35.68 -1.33 -11.30
CA PRO A 48 36.30 -2.66 -11.50
C PRO A 48 37.77 -2.80 -11.10
N THR A 49 38.51 -1.69 -11.01
CA THR A 49 39.95 -1.70 -10.70
C THR A 49 40.28 -1.26 -9.27
N GLU A 50 39.33 -0.67 -8.54
CA GLU A 50 39.64 -0.03 -7.26
C GLU A 50 39.67 -1.01 -6.09
N MET A 51 39.07 -2.18 -6.25
CA MET A 51 38.95 -3.20 -5.23
C MET A 51 39.29 -4.58 -5.78
N GLU A 52 39.93 -5.39 -4.93
CA GLU A 52 40.09 -6.82 -5.17
C GLU A 52 39.32 -7.59 -4.09
N ALA A 53 38.50 -8.54 -4.54
CA ALA A 53 37.66 -9.37 -3.68
C ALA A 53 38.10 -10.84 -3.80
N THR A 54 38.49 -11.45 -2.69
CA THR A 54 38.98 -12.84 -2.67
C THR A 54 38.52 -13.57 -1.42
N ILE A 55 38.14 -14.84 -1.54
CA ILE A 55 37.86 -15.67 -0.37
C ILE A 55 39.18 -16.30 0.09
N VAL A 56 39.51 -16.13 1.36
CA VAL A 56 40.80 -16.52 1.95
C VAL A 56 40.57 -17.18 3.31
N GLU A 57 41.62 -17.81 3.86
CA GLU A 57 41.61 -18.29 5.25
C GLU A 57 41.39 -17.13 6.22
N ASN A 58 40.60 -17.37 7.27
CA ASN A 58 40.30 -16.38 8.29
C ASN A 58 41.61 -15.86 8.94
N PRO A 59 41.88 -14.54 8.88
CA PRO A 59 43.11 -13.96 9.43
C PRO A 59 43.21 -14.07 10.96
N SER A 60 42.09 -14.33 11.64
CA SER A 60 42.01 -14.35 13.09
C SER A 60 40.82 -15.21 13.55
N LYS A 61 41.07 -16.47 13.95
CA LYS A 61 40.04 -17.38 14.49
C LYS A 61 39.85 -17.23 16.00
N ILE A 62 39.91 -16.00 16.50
CA ILE A 62 39.71 -15.68 17.92
C ILE A 62 38.54 -14.71 18.06
N GLY A 63 37.88 -14.76 19.21
CA GLY A 63 36.67 -13.96 19.46
C GLY A 63 35.42 -14.58 18.83
N GLU A 64 34.56 -13.73 18.28
CA GLU A 64 33.23 -14.09 17.78
C GLU A 64 33.23 -14.73 16.39
N ASN A 65 34.31 -14.60 15.61
CA ASN A 65 34.46 -15.30 14.35
C ASN A 65 35.52 -16.40 14.43
N GLN A 66 35.09 -17.64 14.21
CA GLN A 66 35.93 -18.83 14.23
C GLN A 66 35.82 -19.63 12.92
N SER A 67 35.19 -19.05 11.88
CA SER A 67 35.09 -19.60 10.53
C SER A 67 36.44 -19.96 9.94
N ASP A 68 36.45 -20.89 9.00
CA ASP A 68 37.68 -21.25 8.29
C ASP A 68 37.99 -20.23 7.20
N LYS A 69 36.97 -19.78 6.47
CA LYS A 69 37.12 -18.87 5.33
C LYS A 69 36.29 -17.61 5.47
N VAL A 70 36.81 -16.52 4.90
CA VAL A 70 36.19 -15.20 4.94
C VAL A 70 36.39 -14.46 3.62
N TRP A 71 35.58 -13.45 3.36
CA TRP A 71 35.70 -12.64 2.15
C TRP A 71 36.59 -11.42 2.39
N LYS A 72 37.81 -11.45 1.85
CA LYS A 72 38.78 -10.35 1.88
C LYS A 72 38.49 -9.34 0.78
N TRP A 73 38.55 -8.07 1.17
CA TRP A 73 38.51 -6.91 0.29
C TRP A 73 39.77 -6.08 0.48
N GLU A 74 40.47 -5.79 -0.62
CA GLU A 74 41.67 -4.97 -0.61
C GLU A 74 41.54 -3.80 -1.58
N ARG A 75 41.77 -2.59 -1.07
CA ARG A 75 41.79 -1.38 -1.89
C ARG A 75 43.02 -1.33 -2.78
N LYS A 76 42.81 -1.21 -4.08
CA LYS A 76 43.86 -1.08 -5.10
C LYS A 76 44.03 0.36 -5.57
N GLU A 77 42.96 1.15 -5.54
CA GLU A 77 42.99 2.56 -5.88
C GLU A 77 42.17 3.38 -4.87
N ALA A 78 42.60 4.61 -4.60
CA ALA A 78 42.05 5.47 -3.55
C ALA A 78 41.29 6.67 -4.15
N THR A 79 40.46 6.42 -5.15
CA THR A 79 39.73 7.48 -5.88
C THR A 79 38.30 7.62 -5.37
N ASN A 80 37.58 6.50 -5.25
CA ASN A 80 36.18 6.50 -4.88
C ASN A 80 35.99 5.87 -3.49
N ASN A 81 35.42 6.66 -2.56
CA ASN A 81 35.11 6.19 -1.21
C ASN A 81 33.96 5.18 -1.16
N TRP A 82 33.17 5.11 -2.22
CA TRP A 82 32.07 4.18 -2.41
C TRP A 82 32.46 2.90 -3.15
N ALA A 83 33.75 2.70 -3.46
CA ALA A 83 34.21 1.50 -4.14
C ALA A 83 33.87 0.23 -3.34
N GLY A 84 33.37 -0.79 -4.03
CA GLY A 84 32.84 -2.01 -3.41
C GLY A 84 32.27 -2.96 -4.44
N PHE A 85 31.11 -3.56 -4.15
CA PHE A 85 30.37 -4.34 -5.16
C PHE A 85 28.87 -4.22 -5.02
N TYR A 86 28.20 -4.66 -6.08
CA TYR A 86 26.78 -5.02 -6.07
C TYR A 86 26.58 -6.36 -6.79
N ALA A 87 25.50 -7.05 -6.45
CA ALA A 87 25.15 -8.32 -7.02
C ALA A 87 23.63 -8.50 -7.05
N THR A 88 23.11 -9.01 -8.17
CA THR A 88 21.73 -9.49 -8.24
C THR A 88 21.64 -10.82 -7.50
N LEU A 89 20.71 -10.93 -6.56
CA LEU A 89 20.51 -12.14 -5.78
C LEU A 89 19.84 -13.23 -6.64
N LYS A 90 20.23 -14.49 -6.46
CA LYS A 90 19.58 -15.64 -7.10
C LYS A 90 18.12 -15.79 -6.64
N ASN A 91 17.87 -15.46 -5.38
CA ASN A 91 16.55 -15.45 -4.77
C ASN A 91 16.32 -14.10 -4.11
N GLU A 92 15.15 -13.51 -4.32
CA GLU A 92 14.74 -12.31 -3.59
C GLU A 92 14.69 -12.61 -2.08
N ILE A 93 15.15 -11.65 -1.28
CA ILE A 93 14.92 -11.67 0.16
C ILE A 93 13.62 -10.90 0.42
N PRO A 94 12.57 -11.56 0.92
CA PRO A 94 11.27 -10.90 1.09
C PRO A 94 11.34 -9.79 2.15
N SER A 95 10.36 -8.89 2.12
CA SER A 95 10.11 -7.97 3.24
C SER A 95 9.86 -8.73 4.55
N GLY A 96 10.07 -8.06 5.69
CA GLY A 96 9.79 -8.59 7.03
C GLY A 96 11.03 -8.92 7.86
N TYR A 97 12.23 -8.97 7.28
CA TYR A 97 13.47 -9.01 8.06
C TYR A 97 13.74 -7.65 8.72
N HIS A 98 14.26 -7.68 9.94
CA HIS A 98 14.45 -6.48 10.75
C HIS A 98 15.82 -5.86 10.55
N ARG A 99 16.86 -6.69 10.41
CA ARG A 99 18.24 -6.24 10.27
C ARG A 99 19.09 -7.22 9.50
N ILE A 100 20.22 -6.72 9.00
CA ILE A 100 21.34 -7.53 8.52
C ILE A 100 22.43 -7.48 9.57
N GLU A 101 22.96 -8.63 9.95
CA GLU A 101 24.16 -8.76 10.77
C GLU A 101 25.31 -9.23 9.90
N VAL A 102 26.48 -8.61 10.05
CA VAL A 102 27.68 -8.94 9.28
C VAL A 102 28.88 -8.99 10.22
N LYS A 103 29.60 -10.11 10.24
CA LYS A 103 30.90 -10.17 10.92
C LYS A 103 31.91 -9.40 10.10
N TYR A 104 32.58 -8.46 10.74
CA TYR A 104 33.46 -7.51 10.09
C TYR A 104 34.81 -7.43 10.82
N TYR A 105 35.88 -7.40 10.04
CA TYR A 105 37.25 -7.18 10.52
C TYR A 105 37.90 -6.15 9.62
N ARG A 106 38.50 -5.11 10.21
CA ARG A 106 39.18 -4.05 9.47
C ARG A 106 40.61 -3.83 9.95
N THR A 107 41.49 -3.43 9.04
CA THR A 107 42.88 -3.07 9.36
C THR A 107 43.10 -1.57 9.55
N ASP A 108 42.17 -0.73 9.10
CA ASP A 108 42.24 0.73 9.19
C ASP A 108 41.18 1.26 10.16
N ALA A 109 41.63 2.18 11.04
CA ALA A 109 40.82 2.89 12.02
C ALA A 109 39.68 3.73 11.40
N ASN A 110 39.83 4.18 10.16
CA ASN A 110 38.90 5.11 9.49
C ASN A 110 37.86 4.39 8.61
N SER A 111 38.08 3.12 8.30
CA SER A 111 37.22 2.34 7.41
C SER A 111 35.91 1.93 8.08
N GLN A 112 34.83 2.02 7.32
CA GLN A 112 33.51 1.53 7.70
C GLN A 112 32.96 0.57 6.64
N LEU A 113 32.04 -0.30 7.04
CA LEU A 113 31.23 -1.08 6.12
C LEU A 113 29.93 -0.31 5.85
N ARG A 114 29.67 0.08 4.60
CA ARG A 114 28.36 0.61 4.16
C ARG A 114 27.69 -0.42 3.27
N ILE A 115 26.41 -0.72 3.47
CA ILE A 115 25.68 -1.68 2.63
C ILE A 115 24.83 -0.98 1.59
N LEU A 116 24.45 -1.72 0.55
CA LEU A 116 23.52 -1.35 -0.50
C LEU A 116 22.43 -2.42 -0.59
N CYS A 117 21.16 -2.00 -0.51
CA CYS A 117 20.01 -2.83 -0.82
C CYS A 117 19.17 -2.16 -1.92
N GLN A 118 18.63 -2.95 -2.85
CA GLN A 118 17.68 -2.46 -3.86
C GLN A 118 16.55 -3.46 -4.07
N ARG A 119 15.34 -2.95 -4.26
CA ARG A 119 14.20 -3.74 -4.72
C ARG A 119 14.16 -3.91 -6.22
N ALA A 120 14.62 -2.90 -6.95
CA ALA A 120 14.76 -2.92 -8.39
C ALA A 120 15.94 -2.02 -8.80
N PRO A 121 16.49 -2.20 -10.01
CA PRO A 121 17.53 -1.31 -10.52
C PRO A 121 17.08 0.16 -10.45
N GLY A 122 17.83 0.99 -9.72
CA GLY A 122 17.54 2.41 -9.52
C GLY A 122 17.01 2.79 -8.14
N ASP A 123 16.53 1.82 -7.35
CA ASP A 123 16.11 2.02 -5.95
C ASP A 123 17.29 1.78 -4.99
N GLN A 124 18.23 2.73 -4.93
CA GLN A 124 19.46 2.57 -4.13
C GLN A 124 19.25 3.00 -2.67
N LYS A 125 19.26 2.03 -1.75
CA LYS A 125 19.31 2.27 -0.31
C LYS A 125 20.70 1.97 0.22
N GLU A 126 21.50 3.01 0.45
CA GLU A 126 22.84 2.91 1.00
C GLU A 126 22.92 3.49 2.42
N PHE A 127 23.38 2.69 3.39
CA PHE A 127 23.38 3.10 4.79
C PHE A 127 24.45 2.40 5.63
N LEU A 128 24.85 3.08 6.70
CA LEU A 128 25.85 2.62 7.68
C LEU A 128 25.20 1.74 8.74
N PRO A 129 26.00 0.93 9.47
CA PRO A 129 25.48 0.13 10.58
C PRO A 129 25.00 1.05 11.72
N VAL A 130 24.03 0.57 12.49
CA VAL A 130 23.52 1.24 13.70
C VAL A 130 24.61 1.31 14.76
N ASN A 131 25.43 0.26 14.88
CA ASN A 131 26.66 0.28 15.66
C ASN A 131 27.85 0.58 14.76
N ALA A 132 28.42 1.78 14.92
CA ALA A 132 29.65 2.14 14.21
C ALA A 132 30.80 1.18 14.57
N PRO A 133 31.63 0.76 13.58
CA PRO A 133 32.73 -0.17 13.82
C PRO A 133 33.74 0.43 14.80
N SER A 134 34.10 -0.32 15.82
CA SER A 134 34.90 0.14 16.95
C SER A 134 36.24 -0.60 17.09
N LYS A 135 36.38 -1.76 16.47
CA LYS A 135 37.55 -2.63 16.60
C LYS A 135 38.45 -2.58 15.37
N VAL A 136 39.77 -2.64 15.59
CA VAL A 136 40.79 -2.72 14.54
C VAL A 136 41.60 -3.98 14.79
N ASN A 137 41.81 -4.78 13.75
CA ASN A 137 42.47 -6.08 13.83
C ASN A 137 41.78 -7.10 14.76
N GLU A 138 40.46 -7.00 14.92
CA GLU A 138 39.64 -7.92 15.68
C GLU A 138 38.25 -8.00 15.02
N TRP A 139 37.58 -9.15 15.14
CA TRP A 139 36.22 -9.33 14.66
C TRP A 139 35.19 -8.61 15.55
N GLU A 140 34.24 -7.97 14.91
CA GLU A 140 33.00 -7.44 15.51
C GLU A 140 31.81 -7.63 14.57
N THR A 141 30.61 -7.70 15.13
CA THR A 141 29.37 -7.87 14.35
C THR A 141 28.73 -6.51 14.16
N LEU A 142 28.56 -6.11 12.91
CA LEU A 142 27.87 -4.89 12.52
C LEU A 142 26.40 -5.18 12.22
N MET A 143 25.52 -4.33 12.72
CA MET A 143 24.07 -4.44 12.60
C MET A 143 23.53 -3.31 11.72
N PHE A 144 22.76 -3.66 10.69
CA PHE A 144 22.17 -2.73 9.75
C PHE A 144 20.64 -2.83 9.84
N ASP A 145 19.98 -1.74 10.23
CA ASP A 145 18.52 -1.70 10.43
C ASP A 145 17.81 -1.54 9.08
N LEU A 146 17.06 -2.57 8.66
CA LEU A 146 16.32 -2.55 7.41
C LEU A 146 15.07 -1.66 7.50
N LYS A 147 14.39 -1.67 8.66
CA LYS A 147 13.14 -0.93 8.91
C LYS A 147 13.41 0.57 8.92
N ALA A 148 14.41 1.02 9.66
CA ALA A 148 14.79 2.43 9.74
C ALA A 148 15.21 3.02 8.38
N ASN A 149 15.61 2.16 7.44
CA ASN A 149 16.02 2.55 6.09
C ASN A 149 14.97 2.24 5.01
N TYR A 150 13.75 1.86 5.41
CA TYR A 150 12.63 1.55 4.52
C TYR A 150 12.98 0.49 3.46
N VAL A 151 13.82 -0.48 3.83
CA VAL A 151 14.23 -1.56 2.94
C VAL A 151 13.17 -2.65 2.95
N THR A 152 12.60 -2.92 1.78
CA THR A 152 11.66 -4.01 1.53
C THR A 152 12.16 -4.79 0.31
N ASN A 153 11.83 -6.09 0.22
CA ASN A 153 12.07 -6.96 -0.94
C ASN A 153 13.43 -6.74 -1.63
N ILE A 154 14.50 -7.41 -1.20
CA ILE A 154 15.85 -7.15 -1.71
C ILE A 154 16.13 -8.08 -2.89
N THR A 155 16.39 -7.50 -4.07
CA THR A 155 16.79 -8.22 -5.29
C THR A 155 18.25 -7.93 -5.68
N VAL A 156 18.80 -6.80 -5.23
CA VAL A 156 20.21 -6.45 -5.37
C VAL A 156 20.80 -6.15 -4.00
N PHE A 157 21.94 -6.78 -3.70
CA PHE A 157 22.69 -6.57 -2.48
C PHE A 157 24.14 -6.19 -2.79
N GLY A 158 24.75 -5.38 -1.94
CA GLY A 158 26.13 -4.96 -2.10
C GLY A 158 26.71 -4.37 -0.82
N PHE A 159 28.02 -4.13 -0.82
CA PHE A 159 28.65 -3.32 0.22
C PHE A 159 29.86 -2.56 -0.31
N GLN A 160 30.27 -1.57 0.49
CA GLN A 160 31.44 -0.73 0.34
C GLN A 160 32.29 -0.99 1.59
N PRO A 161 33.31 -1.87 1.50
CA PRO A 161 33.88 -2.56 2.65
C PRO A 161 34.84 -1.71 3.49
N ASP A 162 35.30 -0.58 2.97
CA ASP A 162 36.21 0.34 3.66
C ASP A 162 35.79 1.82 3.50
N PHE A 163 34.49 2.06 3.35
CA PHE A 163 33.89 3.38 3.19
C PHE A 163 34.47 4.38 4.20
N SER A 164 35.13 5.42 3.68
CA SER A 164 35.87 6.39 4.49
C SER A 164 36.12 7.67 3.70
N THR A 165 36.23 8.81 4.39
CA THR A 165 36.72 10.06 3.79
C THR A 165 38.23 10.10 3.66
N THR A 166 38.94 9.13 4.23
CA THR A 166 40.39 8.98 4.17
C THR A 166 40.71 7.60 3.62
N LEU A 167 41.10 7.55 2.36
CA LEU A 167 41.36 6.32 1.62
C LEU A 167 42.86 6.04 1.54
N ALA A 168 43.25 4.78 1.70
CA ALA A 168 44.62 4.33 1.50
C ALA A 168 44.64 3.07 0.63
N VAL A 169 45.55 3.05 -0.36
CA VAL A 169 45.81 1.83 -1.14
C VAL A 169 46.41 0.78 -0.21
N GLY A 170 45.95 -0.46 -0.34
CA GLY A 170 46.32 -1.58 0.53
C GLY A 170 45.50 -1.67 1.81
N THR A 171 44.50 -0.79 2.04
CA THR A 171 43.53 -0.99 3.12
C THR A 171 42.77 -2.29 2.90
N VAL A 172 42.68 -3.10 3.97
CA VAL A 172 42.02 -4.40 3.94
C VAL A 172 40.85 -4.42 4.92
N ALA A 173 39.75 -5.00 4.47
CA ALA A 173 38.64 -5.41 5.31
C ALA A 173 38.22 -6.84 4.98
N TYR A 174 37.63 -7.53 5.95
CA TYR A 174 37.08 -8.87 5.80
C TYR A 174 35.63 -8.88 6.25
N VAL A 175 34.82 -9.62 5.52
CA VAL A 175 33.39 -9.83 5.77
C VAL A 175 33.13 -11.32 5.89
N ASP A 176 32.26 -11.68 6.82
CA ASP A 176 31.79 -13.04 7.02
C ASP A 176 30.37 -13.09 7.63
N ASP A 177 29.74 -14.26 7.62
CA ASP A 177 28.40 -14.56 8.17
C ASP A 177 27.36 -13.45 7.91
N ILE A 178 27.10 -13.17 6.62
CA ILE A 178 26.07 -12.21 6.23
C ILE A 178 24.71 -12.80 6.59
N THR A 179 24.08 -12.28 7.63
CA THR A 179 22.89 -12.88 8.25
C THR A 179 21.70 -11.94 8.17
N PHE A 180 20.58 -12.42 7.66
CA PHE A 180 19.31 -11.72 7.67
C PHE A 180 18.51 -12.16 8.88
N VAL A 181 18.26 -11.21 9.78
CA VAL A 181 17.68 -11.50 11.09
C VAL A 181 16.22 -11.10 11.12
N TYR A 182 15.40 -12.09 11.43
CA TYR A 182 14.04 -11.90 11.90
C TYR A 182 14.04 -11.98 13.43
N ASP A 183 13.63 -10.90 14.08
CA ASP A 183 13.57 -10.78 15.52
C ASP A 183 12.10 -10.73 15.94
N GLU A 184 11.58 -11.87 16.42
CA GLU A 184 10.19 -12.01 16.89
C GLU A 184 9.83 -11.05 18.03
N THR A 185 10.82 -10.48 18.72
CA THR A 185 10.58 -9.49 19.78
C THR A 185 10.31 -8.10 19.24
N ILE A 186 10.64 -7.85 17.97
CA ILE A 186 10.33 -6.63 17.26
C ILE A 186 9.01 -6.88 16.53
N GLU A 187 7.92 -6.36 17.07
CA GLU A 187 6.63 -6.39 16.36
C GLU A 187 6.76 -5.45 15.14
N PRO A 188 6.39 -5.90 13.91
CA PRO A 188 6.28 -4.97 12.79
C PRO A 188 5.32 -3.84 13.21
N GLU A 189 5.59 -2.59 12.81
CA GLU A 189 4.57 -1.56 13.02
C GLU A 189 3.30 -2.06 12.34
N PRO A 190 2.13 -1.98 12.98
CA PRO A 190 0.89 -2.27 12.29
C PRO A 190 0.82 -1.34 11.09
N VAL A 191 0.46 -1.89 9.92
CA VAL A 191 0.18 -1.05 8.75
C VAL A 191 -0.83 0.02 9.17
N PRO A 192 -0.54 1.31 8.92
CA PRO A 192 -1.43 2.40 9.33
C PRO A 192 -2.85 2.17 8.83
N GLU A 193 -3.83 2.57 9.63
CA GLU A 193 -5.24 2.54 9.20
C GLU A 193 -5.50 3.45 8.00
N THR A 194 -4.72 4.53 7.91
CA THR A 194 -4.85 5.55 6.89
C THR A 194 -3.47 5.94 6.39
N LEU A 195 -3.31 5.98 5.06
CA LEU A 195 -2.17 6.59 4.38
C LEU A 195 -2.64 7.87 3.68
N VAL A 196 -1.93 8.98 3.87
CA VAL A 196 -2.32 10.29 3.32
C VAL A 196 -1.59 10.53 2.00
N LEU A 197 -2.34 10.70 0.90
CA LEU A 197 -1.80 11.12 -0.39
C LEU A 197 -1.77 12.65 -0.51
N PHE A 198 -2.83 13.32 -0.07
CA PHE A 198 -2.95 14.78 -0.08
C PHE A 198 -3.81 15.24 1.10
N ASP A 199 -3.31 16.20 1.86
CA ASP A 199 -4.05 16.96 2.87
C ASP A 199 -3.98 18.46 2.59
N ASN A 200 -2.79 18.98 2.30
CA ASN A 200 -2.52 20.39 2.07
C ASN A 200 -1.27 20.54 1.20
N SER A 201 -1.25 21.57 0.35
CA SER A 201 -0.02 22.06 -0.30
C SER A 201 0.83 22.89 0.67
N ASP A 202 2.15 22.76 0.57
CA ASP A 202 3.10 23.66 1.24
C ASP A 202 3.33 24.96 0.45
N GLU A 203 2.95 24.96 -0.84
CA GLU A 203 3.13 26.06 -1.78
C GLU A 203 1.80 26.79 -2.04
N GLU A 204 1.87 28.11 -2.21
CA GLU A 204 0.71 28.92 -2.61
C GLU A 204 0.43 28.77 -4.12
N GLY A 205 -0.83 28.49 -4.46
CA GLY A 205 -1.34 28.55 -5.83
C GLY A 205 -1.15 27.29 -6.69
N TYR A 206 -0.24 26.39 -6.33
CA TYR A 206 -0.10 25.08 -6.98
C TYR A 206 0.43 24.01 -6.03
N TYR A 207 0.21 22.75 -6.38
CA TYR A 207 0.72 21.59 -5.64
C TYR A 207 1.91 20.99 -6.38
N ASP A 208 3.12 21.16 -5.84
CA ASP A 208 4.36 20.71 -6.51
C ASP A 208 4.41 19.19 -6.76
N PRO A 209 3.97 18.31 -5.82
CA PRO A 209 3.86 16.86 -6.04
C PRO A 209 2.69 16.48 -6.95
N SER A 210 2.50 17.21 -8.05
CA SER A 210 1.61 16.84 -9.14
C SER A 210 2.40 16.60 -10.43
N TRP A 211 1.87 15.69 -11.26
CA TRP A 211 2.58 15.21 -12.44
C TRP A 211 1.68 15.01 -13.65
N SER A 212 2.29 15.09 -14.83
CA SER A 212 1.66 14.81 -16.13
C SER A 212 0.36 15.60 -16.37
N GLY A 213 0.26 16.82 -15.82
CA GLY A 213 -0.80 17.76 -16.14
C GLY A 213 -0.76 18.11 -17.62
N LYS A 214 -1.79 17.72 -18.38
CA LYS A 214 -1.87 17.97 -19.82
C LYS A 214 -3.31 17.97 -20.33
N ALA A 215 -3.53 18.69 -21.42
CA ALA A 215 -4.76 18.64 -22.21
C ALA A 215 -4.45 18.58 -23.70
N THR A 216 -5.28 17.85 -24.44
CA THR A 216 -5.28 17.78 -25.90
C THR A 216 -6.53 18.47 -26.42
N THR A 217 -6.34 19.49 -27.24
CA THR A 217 -7.43 20.23 -27.92
C THR A 217 -8.36 19.26 -28.66
N PRO A 218 -9.70 19.45 -28.62
CA PRO A 218 -10.43 20.61 -28.07
C PRO A 218 -10.72 20.62 -26.57
N SER A 219 -10.26 19.61 -25.82
CA SER A 219 -10.36 19.61 -24.35
C SER A 219 -9.39 20.60 -23.73
N THR A 220 -9.70 21.07 -22.53
CA THR A 220 -8.86 21.99 -21.75
C THR A 220 -8.76 21.54 -20.30
N LEU A 221 -7.65 21.89 -19.66
CA LEU A 221 -7.38 21.65 -18.24
C LEU A 221 -6.67 22.89 -17.69
N LEU A 222 -7.15 23.46 -16.60
CA LEU A 222 -6.45 24.51 -15.88
C LEU A 222 -5.25 23.91 -15.16
N LEU A 223 -4.08 24.45 -15.43
CA LEU A 223 -2.81 24.08 -14.81
C LEU A 223 -2.13 25.33 -14.27
N ALA A 224 -1.30 25.15 -13.24
CA ALA A 224 -0.58 26.21 -12.54
C ALA A 224 0.93 25.92 -12.49
N GLY A 225 1.66 26.78 -11.77
CA GLY A 225 3.12 26.73 -11.69
C GLY A 225 3.81 27.36 -12.90
N GLY A 226 5.13 27.59 -12.79
CA GLY A 226 5.92 28.23 -13.84
C GLY A 226 5.95 27.46 -15.16
N GLY A 227 5.70 26.15 -15.13
CA GLY A 227 5.60 25.28 -16.30
C GLY A 227 4.19 25.09 -16.84
N SER A 228 3.16 25.63 -16.18
CA SER A 228 1.74 25.33 -16.47
C SER A 228 1.47 23.82 -16.53
N ASP A 229 2.05 23.06 -15.60
CA ASP A 229 2.01 21.59 -15.54
C ASP A 229 1.51 21.06 -14.18
N LYS A 230 1.26 21.95 -13.21
CA LYS A 230 0.91 21.60 -11.83
C LYS A 230 -0.58 21.74 -11.53
N PHE A 231 -1.03 21.01 -10.51
CA PHE A 231 -2.38 21.07 -9.98
C PHE A 231 -2.58 22.42 -9.27
N PRO A 232 -3.57 23.25 -9.66
CA PRO A 232 -3.86 24.48 -8.96
C PRO A 232 -4.30 24.23 -7.51
N VAL A 233 -3.92 25.14 -6.60
CA VAL A 233 -4.30 25.10 -5.17
C VAL A 233 -5.05 26.36 -4.79
N VAL A 234 -6.08 26.22 -3.96
CA VAL A 234 -6.88 27.32 -3.42
C VAL A 234 -7.01 27.23 -1.91
N THR A 235 -7.13 28.37 -1.23
CA THR A 235 -7.42 28.43 0.22
C THR A 235 -8.92 28.50 0.53
N SER A 236 -9.75 28.67 -0.49
CA SER A 236 -11.21 28.65 -0.38
C SER A 236 -11.83 28.26 -1.73
N PRO A 237 -12.75 27.29 -1.76
CA PRO A 237 -13.16 26.41 -0.65
C PRO A 237 -12.04 25.42 -0.28
N ALA A 238 -11.88 25.14 1.01
CA ALA A 238 -10.99 24.11 1.56
C ALA A 238 -11.60 23.57 2.86
N LYS A 239 -11.32 22.32 3.23
CA LYS A 239 -11.77 21.77 4.52
C LYS A 239 -10.87 22.26 5.66
N GLU A 240 -9.56 22.22 5.46
CA GLU A 240 -8.57 22.81 6.34
C GLU A 240 -7.38 23.30 5.51
N GLY A 241 -6.94 24.55 5.72
CA GLY A 241 -5.81 25.12 4.98
C GLY A 241 -6.12 25.40 3.50
N ASN A 242 -5.84 24.45 2.62
CA ASN A 242 -5.99 24.58 1.17
C ASN A 242 -6.46 23.27 0.50
N ALA A 243 -7.04 23.39 -0.70
CA ALA A 243 -7.55 22.28 -1.49
C ALA A 243 -7.07 22.37 -2.94
N LEU A 244 -7.12 21.24 -3.64
CA LEU A 244 -6.83 21.16 -5.07
C LEU A 244 -8.01 21.70 -5.88
N LYS A 245 -7.76 22.54 -6.89
CA LYS A 245 -8.77 23.01 -7.85
C LYS A 245 -8.60 22.31 -9.20
N LEU A 246 -9.55 21.46 -9.55
CA LEU A 246 -9.65 20.82 -10.86
C LEU A 246 -10.65 21.61 -11.71
N GLN A 247 -10.20 22.26 -12.79
CA GLN A 247 -11.07 22.94 -13.75
C GLN A 247 -10.77 22.43 -15.16
N TRP A 248 -11.78 21.92 -15.85
CA TRP A 248 -11.61 21.22 -17.13
C TRP A 248 -12.78 21.46 -18.08
N LYS A 249 -12.54 21.18 -19.36
CA LYS A 249 -13.59 21.01 -20.36
C LYS A 249 -13.26 19.78 -21.19
N SER A 250 -14.21 18.87 -21.31
CA SER A 250 -14.04 17.64 -22.08
C SER A 250 -14.79 17.72 -23.39
N ALA A 251 -14.07 17.66 -24.50
CA ALA A 251 -14.65 17.71 -25.83
C ALA A 251 -14.34 16.42 -26.60
N GLU A 252 -15.21 16.06 -27.55
CA GLU A 252 -14.95 14.92 -28.45
C GLU A 252 -13.59 15.10 -29.15
N SER A 253 -12.84 14.01 -29.31
CA SER A 253 -11.46 13.98 -29.85
C SER A 253 -10.38 14.72 -29.03
N GLY A 254 -10.73 15.34 -27.89
CA GLY A 254 -9.78 15.89 -26.94
C GLY A 254 -9.46 14.90 -25.82
N ASP A 255 -8.54 15.26 -24.94
CA ASP A 255 -8.22 14.50 -23.72
C ASP A 255 -7.63 15.42 -22.65
N TRP A 256 -7.64 14.98 -21.38
CA TRP A 256 -6.88 15.64 -20.32
C TRP A 256 -6.58 14.67 -19.18
N SER A 257 -5.49 14.94 -18.46
CA SER A 257 -5.11 14.19 -17.26
C SER A 257 -4.24 15.01 -16.33
N ILE A 258 -4.28 14.70 -15.04
CA ILE A 258 -3.32 15.17 -14.05
C ILE A 258 -3.23 14.19 -12.87
N MET A 259 -2.02 14.02 -12.34
CA MET A 259 -1.74 13.17 -11.17
C MET A 259 -1.56 14.00 -9.90
N VAL A 260 -2.04 13.45 -8.78
CA VAL A 260 -1.67 13.84 -7.41
C VAL A 260 -0.74 12.77 -6.84
N ALA A 261 0.46 13.16 -6.40
CA ALA A 261 1.40 12.35 -5.65
C ALA A 261 1.54 12.87 -4.21
N ALA A 262 2.17 12.11 -3.33
CA ALA A 262 2.44 12.57 -1.97
C ALA A 262 3.65 13.50 -1.89
N LYS A 263 3.68 14.32 -0.84
CA LYS A 263 4.87 15.11 -0.48
C LYS A 263 6.11 14.23 -0.41
N GLY A 264 7.24 14.80 -0.84
CA GLY A 264 8.50 14.06 -0.96
C GLY A 264 8.51 12.97 -2.03
N TRP A 265 7.50 12.91 -2.91
CA TRP A 265 7.33 11.87 -3.92
C TRP A 265 7.28 10.46 -3.30
N THR A 266 6.67 10.37 -2.12
CA THR A 266 6.53 9.11 -1.38
C THR A 266 5.59 8.16 -2.11
N HIS A 267 5.97 6.89 -2.20
CA HIS A 267 5.12 5.83 -2.75
C HIS A 267 4.47 5.02 -1.61
N PHE A 268 3.37 4.35 -1.93
CA PHE A 268 2.55 3.65 -0.96
C PHE A 268 2.49 2.16 -1.23
N ASP A 269 2.55 1.38 -0.16
CA ASP A 269 2.10 0.00 -0.17
C ASP A 269 0.59 -0.07 0.10
N LEU A 270 -0.18 -0.41 -0.93
CA LEU A 270 -1.64 -0.51 -0.85
C LEU A 270 -2.14 -1.96 -0.72
N THR A 271 -1.26 -2.93 -0.44
CA THR A 271 -1.63 -4.35 -0.36
C THR A 271 -2.61 -4.64 0.77
N GLU A 272 -2.51 -3.92 1.88
CA GLU A 272 -3.46 -4.00 3.01
C GLU A 272 -4.56 -2.92 2.99
N MET A 273 -4.49 -1.99 2.02
CA MET A 273 -5.49 -0.94 1.88
C MET A 273 -6.70 -1.46 1.09
N SER A 274 -7.83 -0.79 1.25
CA SER A 274 -9.11 -1.25 0.71
C SER A 274 -9.81 -0.23 -0.18
N ALA A 275 -9.59 1.06 0.07
CA ALA A 275 -10.31 2.12 -0.59
C ALA A 275 -9.44 3.37 -0.70
N ILE A 276 -9.74 4.16 -1.72
CA ILE A 276 -9.35 5.56 -1.79
C ILE A 276 -10.52 6.37 -1.24
N LYS A 277 -10.27 7.27 -0.31
CA LYS A 277 -11.26 8.21 0.22
C LYS A 277 -10.78 9.64 -0.05
N PHE A 278 -11.70 10.50 -0.44
CA PHE A 278 -11.47 11.94 -0.58
C PHE A 278 -12.77 12.72 -0.55
N TYR A 279 -12.68 14.04 -0.42
CA TYR A 279 -13.83 14.92 -0.49
C TYR A 279 -13.81 15.74 -1.78
N VAL A 280 -14.99 15.98 -2.33
CA VAL A 280 -15.18 16.84 -3.49
C VAL A 280 -16.20 17.94 -3.21
N TYR A 281 -15.99 19.13 -3.78
CA TYR A 281 -16.89 20.27 -3.63
C TYR A 281 -17.10 20.95 -4.98
N ALA A 282 -18.36 21.29 -5.29
CA ALA A 282 -18.73 22.07 -6.46
C ALA A 282 -19.45 23.35 -6.01
N GLU A 283 -18.98 24.51 -6.47
CA GLU A 283 -19.53 25.80 -6.03
C GLU A 283 -20.97 26.02 -6.54
N GLU A 284 -21.22 25.72 -7.81
CA GLU A 284 -22.53 25.85 -8.47
C GLU A 284 -23.33 24.53 -8.49
N GLY A 285 -22.77 23.46 -7.91
CA GLY A 285 -23.24 22.09 -8.10
C GLY A 285 -22.68 21.47 -9.38
N LEU A 286 -22.73 20.15 -9.49
CA LEU A 286 -22.17 19.44 -10.65
C LEU A 286 -22.95 18.15 -10.91
N SER A 287 -23.35 17.94 -12.17
CA SER A 287 -23.96 16.66 -12.54
C SER A 287 -22.96 15.53 -12.34
N LYS A 288 -23.39 14.43 -11.72
CA LYS A 288 -22.50 13.29 -11.50
C LYS A 288 -21.99 12.70 -12.81
N ALA A 289 -22.73 12.86 -13.91
CA ALA A 289 -22.32 12.41 -15.24
C ALA A 289 -21.08 13.15 -15.78
N ALA A 290 -20.79 14.35 -15.28
CA ALA A 290 -19.62 15.13 -15.63
C ALA A 290 -18.37 14.75 -14.82
N LEU A 291 -18.51 13.93 -13.76
CA LEU A 291 -17.38 13.58 -12.90
C LEU A 291 -16.27 12.82 -13.66
N PRO A 292 -15.00 13.07 -13.31
CA PRO A 292 -13.87 12.52 -14.05
C PRO A 292 -13.67 11.02 -13.81
N ASN A 293 -12.77 10.45 -14.60
CA ASN A 293 -12.24 9.12 -14.36
C ASN A 293 -11.06 9.20 -13.37
N ILE A 294 -10.87 8.14 -12.61
CA ILE A 294 -9.75 7.95 -11.68
C ILE A 294 -8.99 6.65 -12.00
N HIS A 295 -7.67 6.67 -11.85
CA HIS A 295 -6.82 5.46 -11.89
C HIS A 295 -5.55 5.63 -11.06
N LEU A 296 -4.85 4.54 -10.79
CA LEU A 296 -3.58 4.53 -10.07
C LEU A 296 -2.42 4.35 -11.04
N GLU A 297 -1.29 4.94 -10.68
CA GLU A 297 0.00 4.65 -11.31
C GLU A 297 0.99 4.22 -10.23
N ALA A 298 1.80 3.22 -10.52
CA ALA A 298 2.93 2.74 -9.74
C ALA A 298 4.23 3.39 -10.23
N HIS A 299 5.23 3.42 -9.35
CA HIS A 299 6.57 3.89 -9.72
C HIS A 299 7.27 2.93 -10.69
N SER A 300 7.01 1.63 -10.52
CA SER A 300 7.61 0.56 -11.31
C SER A 300 6.57 -0.43 -11.86
N GLY A 301 6.97 -1.25 -12.84
CA GLY A 301 6.14 -2.29 -13.46
C GLY A 301 5.80 -2.03 -14.93
N ASN A 302 5.23 -3.04 -15.59
CA ASN A 302 4.72 -2.94 -16.95
C ASN A 302 3.53 -3.90 -17.12
N PRO A 303 2.27 -3.40 -17.15
CA PRO A 303 1.88 -1.99 -17.08
C PRO A 303 2.14 -1.40 -15.69
N ASN A 304 2.58 -0.14 -15.63
CA ASN A 304 2.73 0.62 -14.39
C ASN A 304 1.47 1.41 -14.01
N ALA A 305 0.40 1.35 -14.80
CA ALA A 305 -0.87 2.01 -14.52
C ALA A 305 -2.03 1.01 -14.52
N THR A 306 -3.04 1.26 -13.68
CA THR A 306 -4.30 0.52 -13.73
C THR A 306 -5.15 1.00 -14.91
N GLY A 307 -6.25 0.30 -15.19
CA GLY A 307 -7.32 0.89 -15.97
C GLY A 307 -8.07 1.97 -15.18
N LYS A 308 -9.02 2.63 -15.85
CA LYS A 308 -9.79 3.75 -15.31
C LYS A 308 -11.14 3.29 -14.77
N VAL A 309 -11.55 3.83 -13.62
CA VAL A 309 -12.94 3.76 -13.14
C VAL A 309 -13.57 5.14 -13.14
N SER A 310 -14.88 5.20 -13.35
CA SER A 310 -15.62 6.48 -13.39
C SER A 310 -16.10 6.87 -12.00
N LEU A 311 -15.82 8.11 -11.57
CA LEU A 311 -16.33 8.63 -10.29
C LEU A 311 -17.86 8.69 -10.22
N THR A 312 -18.54 8.70 -11.36
CA THR A 312 -20.01 8.58 -11.46
C THR A 312 -20.57 7.37 -10.69
N ASN A 313 -19.78 6.30 -10.58
CA ASN A 313 -20.19 5.05 -9.90
C ASN A 313 -20.14 5.17 -8.37
N TYR A 314 -19.40 6.15 -7.84
CA TYR A 314 -19.10 6.27 -6.41
C TYR A 314 -19.80 7.48 -5.76
N VAL A 315 -20.68 8.14 -6.52
CA VAL A 315 -21.55 9.21 -6.02
C VAL A 315 -23.00 8.87 -6.36
N ALA A 316 -23.87 8.89 -5.36
CA ALA A 316 -25.27 8.48 -5.53
C ALA A 316 -26.04 9.44 -6.45
N ASN A 317 -25.91 10.75 -6.21
CA ASN A 317 -26.66 11.82 -6.87
C ASN A 317 -25.70 12.85 -7.48
N ASP A 318 -26.25 13.84 -8.18
CA ASP A 318 -25.50 15.05 -8.55
C ASP A 318 -24.93 15.74 -7.30
N LEU A 319 -23.77 16.38 -7.44
CA LEU A 319 -23.16 17.14 -6.36
C LEU A 319 -23.98 18.41 -6.11
N ALA A 320 -24.42 18.57 -4.87
CA ALA A 320 -25.09 19.79 -4.44
C ALA A 320 -24.11 20.98 -4.46
N ALA A 321 -24.64 22.15 -4.80
CA ALA A 321 -23.90 23.40 -4.72
C ALA A 321 -23.37 23.64 -3.30
N ALA A 322 -22.17 24.19 -3.22
CA ALA A 322 -21.51 24.61 -2.01
C ALA A 322 -21.44 23.56 -0.89
N THR A 323 -21.31 22.27 -1.25
CA THR A 323 -21.31 21.16 -0.29
C THR A 323 -20.15 20.19 -0.53
N TRP A 324 -19.39 19.90 0.53
CA TRP A 324 -18.40 18.83 0.51
C TRP A 324 -19.09 17.46 0.52
N THR A 325 -18.78 16.65 -0.49
CA THR A 325 -19.29 15.28 -0.65
C THR A 325 -18.14 14.30 -0.53
N GLU A 326 -18.27 13.30 0.35
CA GLU A 326 -17.30 12.22 0.47
C GLU A 326 -17.42 11.25 -0.71
N VAL A 327 -16.28 10.85 -1.27
CA VAL A 327 -16.18 9.86 -2.32
C VAL A 327 -15.30 8.72 -1.81
N ILE A 328 -15.81 7.50 -1.91
CA ILE A 328 -15.09 6.28 -1.52
C ILE A 328 -15.03 5.37 -2.74
N VAL A 329 -13.81 5.13 -3.23
CA VAL A 329 -13.54 4.26 -4.38
C VAL A 329 -12.88 2.98 -3.87
N PRO A 330 -13.56 1.82 -3.91
CA PRO A 330 -12.94 0.55 -3.53
C PRO A 330 -11.73 0.25 -4.43
N LEU A 331 -10.58 -0.03 -3.83
CA LEU A 331 -9.38 -0.42 -4.57
C LEU A 331 -9.62 -1.71 -5.36
N ALA A 332 -10.50 -2.60 -4.89
CA ALA A 332 -10.92 -3.80 -5.61
C ALA A 332 -11.47 -3.50 -7.01
N ASP A 333 -12.24 -2.43 -7.17
CA ASP A 333 -12.80 -2.04 -8.47
C ASP A 333 -11.69 -1.54 -9.41
N ILE A 334 -10.73 -0.77 -8.87
CA ILE A 334 -9.56 -0.32 -9.63
C ILE A 334 -8.70 -1.52 -10.04
N TRP A 335 -8.43 -2.46 -9.14
CA TRP A 335 -7.67 -3.69 -9.44
C TRP A 335 -8.36 -4.53 -10.52
N ALA A 336 -9.70 -4.61 -10.50
CA ALA A 336 -10.47 -5.35 -11.48
C ALA A 336 -10.35 -4.78 -12.91
N THR A 337 -9.89 -3.53 -13.07
CA THR A 337 -9.70 -2.93 -14.40
C THR A 337 -8.49 -3.48 -15.16
N SER A 338 -7.51 -4.05 -14.46
CA SER A 338 -6.28 -4.59 -15.07
C SER A 338 -5.71 -5.73 -14.24
N ALA A 339 -5.93 -6.97 -14.69
CA ALA A 339 -5.34 -8.15 -14.06
C ALA A 339 -3.80 -8.21 -14.20
N GLU A 340 -3.23 -7.47 -15.16
CA GLU A 340 -1.78 -7.40 -15.39
C GLU A 340 -1.08 -6.42 -14.44
N PHE A 341 -1.82 -5.50 -13.81
CA PHE A 341 -1.28 -4.61 -12.79
C PHE A 341 -1.01 -5.39 -11.50
N THR A 342 0.25 -5.63 -11.21
CA THR A 342 0.69 -6.41 -10.03
C THR A 342 1.41 -5.58 -8.97
N THR A 343 1.88 -4.38 -9.31
CA THR A 343 2.67 -3.50 -8.42
C THR A 343 1.78 -2.70 -7.44
N LYS A 344 1.03 -3.38 -6.58
CA LYS A 344 0.15 -2.74 -5.57
C LYS A 344 0.92 -2.16 -4.38
N ASN A 345 2.18 -2.58 -4.20
CA ASN A 345 3.05 -2.22 -3.08
C ASN A 345 4.05 -1.10 -3.41
N ASP A 346 3.84 -0.33 -4.50
CA ASP A 346 4.74 0.75 -4.95
C ASP A 346 3.95 1.81 -5.74
N VAL A 347 2.77 2.18 -5.22
CA VAL A 347 1.85 3.11 -5.88
C VAL A 347 2.31 4.53 -5.66
N LYS A 348 2.52 5.30 -6.74
CA LYS A 348 3.07 6.66 -6.66
C LYS A 348 2.02 7.76 -6.57
N GLY A 349 0.78 7.48 -7.00
CA GLY A 349 -0.25 8.51 -7.02
C GLY A 349 -1.52 8.13 -7.75
N ILE A 350 -2.44 9.09 -7.74
CA ILE A 350 -3.78 9.00 -8.33
C ILE A 350 -3.88 9.97 -9.50
N PHE A 351 -4.39 9.51 -10.63
CA PHE A 351 -4.74 10.36 -11.75
C PHE A 351 -6.24 10.69 -11.79
N PHE A 352 -6.54 11.96 -12.04
CA PHE A 352 -7.83 12.40 -12.58
C PHE A 352 -7.70 12.56 -14.09
N SER A 353 -8.68 12.09 -14.84
CA SER A 353 -8.67 12.20 -16.31
C SER A 353 -10.05 12.34 -16.92
N GLN A 354 -10.07 12.73 -18.20
CA GLN A 354 -11.29 12.89 -18.98
C GLN A 354 -12.23 11.68 -18.89
N ASN A 355 -13.52 11.99 -18.76
CA ASN A 355 -14.63 11.04 -18.82
C ASN A 355 -15.62 11.46 -19.92
N ALA A 356 -16.84 11.89 -19.56
CA ALA A 356 -17.84 12.35 -20.53
C ALA A 356 -17.39 13.62 -21.27
N THR A 357 -17.76 13.75 -22.54
CA THR A 357 -17.37 14.85 -23.42
C THR A 357 -18.54 15.76 -23.76
N ASP A 358 -19.05 16.50 -22.78
CA ASP A 358 -20.19 17.42 -22.95
C ASP A 358 -19.80 18.80 -23.52
N ASN A 359 -18.50 19.05 -23.68
CA ASN A 359 -17.92 20.31 -24.15
C ASN A 359 -18.30 21.52 -23.27
N VAL A 360 -18.60 21.28 -22.00
CA VAL A 360 -18.88 22.31 -20.97
C VAL A 360 -17.68 22.42 -20.03
N GLU A 361 -17.40 23.64 -19.57
CA GLU A 361 -16.37 23.86 -18.56
C GLU A 361 -16.93 23.54 -17.17
N HIS A 362 -16.20 22.73 -16.40
CA HIS A 362 -16.55 22.27 -15.07
C HIS A 362 -15.45 22.68 -14.08
N THR A 363 -15.84 22.88 -12.82
CA THR A 363 -14.89 23.09 -11.71
C THR A 363 -15.26 22.20 -10.54
N LEU A 364 -14.25 21.55 -9.96
CA LEU A 364 -14.35 20.70 -8.77
C LEU A 364 -13.16 21.00 -7.86
N TYR A 365 -13.43 21.08 -6.56
CA TYR A 365 -12.39 21.20 -5.54
C TYR A 365 -12.25 19.85 -4.83
N ILE A 366 -11.02 19.43 -4.58
CA ILE A 366 -10.69 18.08 -4.07
C ILE A 366 -9.80 18.23 -2.85
N ASP A 367 -10.11 17.49 -1.79
CA ASP A 367 -9.43 17.60 -0.50
C ASP A 367 -9.38 16.27 0.26
N ASP A 368 -8.49 16.16 1.25
CA ASP A 368 -8.25 14.99 2.12
C ASP A 368 -8.19 13.65 1.37
N ILE A 369 -7.24 13.48 0.43
CA ILE A 369 -7.07 12.23 -0.31
C ILE A 369 -6.28 11.23 0.52
N THR A 370 -6.92 10.11 0.88
CA THR A 370 -6.35 9.05 1.69
C THR A 370 -6.55 7.66 1.06
N PHE A 371 -5.68 6.72 1.42
CA PHE A 371 -5.91 5.29 1.28
C PHE A 371 -6.29 4.74 2.65
N GLU A 372 -7.41 4.04 2.73
CA GLU A 372 -7.97 3.53 3.98
C GLU A 372 -7.88 2.00 4.02
N LYS A 373 -7.39 1.48 5.14
CA LYS A 373 -7.47 0.07 5.48
C LYS A 373 -8.91 -0.27 5.85
N ASN A 374 -9.43 -1.38 5.31
CA ASN A 374 -10.76 -1.83 5.71
C ASN A 374 -10.64 -2.68 6.98
N ASN A 375 -10.91 -2.09 8.13
CA ASN A 375 -11.15 -2.85 9.35
C ASN A 375 -12.55 -3.45 9.41
N ASP A 376 -13.45 -3.00 8.53
CA ASP A 376 -14.81 -3.49 8.45
C ASP A 376 -14.86 -4.77 7.59
N THR A 377 -14.48 -5.88 8.21
CA THR A 377 -14.96 -7.22 7.80
C THR A 377 -16.47 -7.39 8.04
N ALA A 378 -17.11 -6.41 8.69
CA ALA A 378 -18.55 -6.31 8.80
C ALA A 378 -19.08 -5.37 7.72
N ILE A 379 -20.12 -5.78 6.99
CA ILE A 379 -21.05 -4.80 6.41
C ILE A 379 -21.43 -3.89 7.58
N GLY A 380 -21.07 -2.60 7.50
CA GLY A 380 -21.27 -1.65 8.59
C GLY A 380 -22.62 -1.92 9.24
N PHE A 381 -22.65 -2.08 10.57
CA PHE A 381 -23.86 -2.38 11.31
C PHE A 381 -24.87 -1.25 11.06
N VAL A 382 -25.62 -1.35 9.96
CA VAL A 382 -26.97 -0.81 9.90
C VAL A 382 -27.64 -1.60 11.00
N LYS A 383 -27.81 -0.97 12.16
CA LYS A 383 -28.72 -1.46 13.17
C LYS A 383 -30.06 -1.58 12.45
N ALA A 384 -30.36 -2.77 11.96
CA ALA A 384 -31.65 -3.06 11.38
C ALA A 384 -32.63 -2.80 12.52
N ASP A 385 -33.52 -1.83 12.33
CA ASP A 385 -34.77 -1.81 13.06
C ASP A 385 -35.53 -3.06 12.62
N ASN A 386 -35.19 -4.18 13.25
CA ASN A 386 -35.86 -5.46 13.08
C ASN A 386 -37.29 -5.26 13.56
N LYS A 387 -38.19 -5.00 12.62
CA LYS A 387 -39.62 -5.01 12.91
C LYS A 387 -40.05 -6.47 13.06
N ASN A 388 -41.01 -6.72 13.94
CA ASN A 388 -41.62 -8.03 14.02
C ASN A 388 -42.39 -8.29 12.72
N VAL A 389 -41.83 -9.19 11.90
CA VAL A 389 -42.44 -9.68 10.66
C VAL A 389 -42.98 -11.08 10.89
N ASN A 390 -44.25 -11.29 10.55
CA ASN A 390 -44.87 -12.61 10.62
C ASN A 390 -45.75 -12.87 9.40
N TYR A 391 -46.00 -14.15 9.14
CA TYR A 391 -46.86 -14.59 8.06
C TYR A 391 -47.87 -15.59 8.62
N TYR A 392 -49.16 -15.28 8.47
CA TYR A 392 -50.24 -16.17 8.86
C TYR A 392 -51.46 -15.96 7.95
N ASN A 393 -52.14 -17.05 7.59
CA ASN A 393 -53.39 -17.02 6.82
C ASN A 393 -53.34 -16.18 5.52
N GLY A 394 -52.23 -16.25 4.78
CA GLY A 394 -52.07 -15.51 3.52
C GLY A 394 -51.74 -14.01 3.69
N LEU A 395 -51.43 -13.57 4.90
CA LEU A 395 -51.08 -12.19 5.21
C LEU A 395 -49.64 -12.09 5.71
N LEU A 396 -48.86 -11.23 5.07
CA LEU A 396 -47.58 -10.75 5.58
C LEU A 396 -47.85 -9.52 6.45
N ASN A 397 -47.36 -9.53 7.68
CA ASN A 397 -47.50 -8.41 8.61
C ASN A 397 -46.12 -7.87 8.95
N VAL A 398 -45.97 -6.54 8.95
CA VAL A 398 -44.78 -5.82 9.42
C VAL A 398 -45.25 -4.78 10.44
N SER A 399 -44.87 -4.96 11.70
CA SER A 399 -45.40 -4.15 12.81
C SER A 399 -45.09 -2.66 12.64
N ASP A 400 -46.11 -1.80 12.77
CA ASP A 400 -46.03 -0.34 12.65
C ASP A 400 -45.35 0.13 11.35
N TYR A 401 -45.68 -0.51 10.22
CA TYR A 401 -45.17 -0.13 8.89
C TYR A 401 -46.29 0.11 7.89
N GLU A 402 -46.17 1.21 7.14
CA GLU A 402 -46.92 1.49 5.93
C GLU A 402 -45.94 1.88 4.84
N GLY A 403 -46.20 1.43 3.62
CA GLY A 403 -45.31 1.67 2.48
C GLY A 403 -44.98 0.40 1.69
N MET A 404 -44.12 0.54 0.69
CA MET A 404 -43.72 -0.57 -0.16
C MET A 404 -42.99 -1.66 0.63
N VAL A 405 -43.41 -2.92 0.48
CA VAL A 405 -42.68 -4.11 0.94
C VAL A 405 -42.24 -4.96 -0.24
N GLU A 406 -41.06 -5.56 -0.12
CA GLU A 406 -40.52 -6.52 -1.08
C GLU A 406 -40.11 -7.80 -0.33
N VAL A 407 -40.38 -8.97 -0.90
CA VAL A 407 -39.98 -10.26 -0.31
C VAL A 407 -39.08 -10.99 -1.29
N TYR A 408 -37.96 -11.49 -0.77
CA TYR A 408 -36.95 -12.23 -1.50
C TYR A 408 -36.77 -13.62 -0.89
N ASP A 409 -36.54 -14.61 -1.73
CA ASP A 409 -36.08 -15.92 -1.27
C ASP A 409 -34.58 -15.89 -0.89
N ILE A 410 -34.07 -17.01 -0.37
CA ILE A 410 -32.67 -17.12 0.07
C ILE A 410 -31.64 -17.00 -1.06
N THR A 411 -32.05 -17.13 -2.33
CA THR A 411 -31.17 -16.96 -3.49
C THR A 411 -31.09 -15.51 -3.95
N GLY A 412 -31.85 -14.61 -3.30
CA GLY A 412 -31.93 -13.19 -3.65
C GLY A 412 -32.96 -12.90 -4.74
N HIS A 413 -33.79 -13.87 -5.12
CA HIS A 413 -34.85 -13.66 -6.11
C HIS A 413 -36.10 -13.07 -5.46
N LYS A 414 -36.64 -12.01 -6.06
CA LYS A 414 -37.84 -11.31 -5.56
C LYS A 414 -39.08 -12.12 -5.87
N VAL A 415 -39.81 -12.53 -4.83
CA VAL A 415 -41.00 -13.38 -4.93
C VAL A 415 -42.32 -12.61 -4.71
N PHE A 416 -42.26 -11.44 -4.08
CA PHE A 416 -43.43 -10.59 -3.84
C PHE A 416 -43.04 -9.12 -3.69
N ALA A 417 -43.93 -8.21 -4.07
CA ALA A 417 -43.76 -6.77 -3.90
C ALA A 417 -45.14 -6.09 -3.88
N ALA A 418 -45.44 -5.30 -2.85
CA ALA A 418 -46.72 -4.59 -2.75
C ALA A 418 -46.66 -3.42 -1.76
N GLU A 419 -47.57 -2.46 -1.93
CA GLU A 419 -47.81 -1.41 -0.95
C GLU A 419 -48.55 -1.98 0.27
N MET A 420 -47.95 -1.86 1.46
CA MET A 420 -48.54 -2.29 2.72
C MET A 420 -49.31 -1.13 3.36
N THR A 421 -50.55 -1.40 3.76
CA THR A 421 -51.41 -0.44 4.48
C THR A 421 -51.87 -1.08 5.79
N ASN A 422 -51.98 -0.32 6.88
CA ASN A 422 -52.34 -0.83 8.21
C ASN A 422 -51.43 -2.00 8.70
N GLY A 423 -50.15 -2.04 8.31
CA GLY A 423 -49.19 -3.05 8.78
C GLY A 423 -49.37 -4.46 8.23
N ALA A 424 -50.23 -4.68 7.23
CA ALA A 424 -50.44 -5.99 6.62
C ALA A 424 -50.68 -5.92 5.10
N VAL A 425 -50.31 -6.99 4.39
CA VAL A 425 -50.60 -7.15 2.96
C VAL A 425 -50.82 -8.62 2.61
N ALA A 426 -51.77 -8.87 1.70
CA ALA A 426 -52.05 -10.22 1.22
C ALA A 426 -50.93 -10.71 0.29
N CYS A 427 -50.35 -11.87 0.60
CA CYS A 427 -49.37 -12.53 -0.25
C CYS A 427 -49.42 -14.06 -0.08
N GLN A 428 -48.96 -14.78 -1.10
CA GLN A 428 -48.87 -16.23 -1.09
C GLN A 428 -47.40 -16.61 -1.02
N LEU A 429 -46.97 -17.12 0.13
CA LEU A 429 -45.61 -17.61 0.35
C LEU A 429 -45.68 -19.10 0.65
N GLN A 430 -44.75 -19.86 0.08
CA GLN A 430 -44.59 -21.28 0.38
C GLN A 430 -43.78 -21.45 1.66
N GLN A 431 -43.74 -22.67 2.21
CA GLN A 431 -42.87 -22.99 3.34
C GLN A 431 -41.41 -22.71 2.97
N GLY A 432 -40.71 -21.92 3.78
CA GLY A 432 -39.36 -21.47 3.44
C GLY A 432 -38.83 -20.33 4.29
N VAL A 433 -37.63 -19.88 3.94
CA VAL A 433 -36.96 -18.72 4.54
C VAL A 433 -36.94 -17.58 3.53
N TYR A 434 -37.31 -16.40 3.99
CA TYR A 434 -37.41 -15.21 3.16
C TYR A 434 -36.75 -14.01 3.85
N VAL A 435 -36.37 -13.03 3.03
CA VAL A 435 -35.97 -11.69 3.46
C VAL A 435 -37.08 -10.72 3.05
N VAL A 436 -37.64 -10.02 4.03
CA VAL A 436 -38.69 -9.01 3.81
C VAL A 436 -38.04 -7.63 3.95
N ARG A 437 -38.02 -6.87 2.87
CA ARG A 437 -37.45 -5.52 2.78
C ARG A 437 -38.56 -4.48 2.82
N TYR A 438 -38.31 -3.39 3.54
CA TYR A 438 -39.15 -2.21 3.69
C TYR A 438 -38.26 -0.96 3.73
N ALA A 439 -38.83 0.25 3.67
CA ALA A 439 -38.06 1.49 3.55
C ALA A 439 -37.02 1.68 4.67
N GLN A 440 -37.32 1.24 5.90
CA GLN A 440 -36.45 1.37 7.07
C GLN A 440 -35.50 0.17 7.29
N GLY A 441 -35.52 -0.86 6.44
CA GLY A 441 -34.60 -2.00 6.58
C GLY A 441 -35.13 -3.32 6.03
N ALA A 442 -34.64 -4.43 6.59
CA ALA A 442 -35.08 -5.76 6.22
C ALA A 442 -35.15 -6.69 7.43
N SER A 443 -36.04 -7.68 7.38
CA SER A 443 -36.25 -8.68 8.42
C SER A 443 -36.29 -10.09 7.83
N LYS A 444 -35.88 -11.09 8.61
CA LYS A 444 -35.99 -12.51 8.23
C LYS A 444 -37.38 -13.02 8.55
N LEU A 445 -37.97 -13.78 7.62
CA LEU A 445 -39.25 -14.45 7.80
C LEU A 445 -39.08 -15.95 7.58
N ILE A 446 -39.59 -16.75 8.51
CA ILE A 446 -39.74 -18.20 8.34
C ILE A 446 -41.23 -18.49 8.18
N VAL A 447 -41.61 -18.98 7.01
CA VAL A 447 -42.95 -19.50 6.74
C VAL A 447 -42.94 -20.99 7.05
N ARG A 448 -43.78 -21.41 7.99
CA ARG A 448 -43.84 -22.80 8.47
C ARG A 448 -44.98 -23.58 7.85
#